data_AF-A0A352IRQ9-F1
#
_entry.id   AF-A0A352IRQ9-F1
#
_cell.length_a   1.000
_cell.length_b   1.000
_cell.length_c   1.000
_cell.angle_alpha   90.00
_cell.angle_beta   90.00
_cell.angle_gamma   90.00
#
_symmetry.space_group_name_H-M   'P 1'
#
loop_
_entity.id
_entity.type
_entity.pdbx_description
1 polymer ?
#
loop_
_entity_poly.entity_id
_entity_poly.type
_entity_poly.pdbx_seq_one_letter_code
_entity_poly.pdbx_strand_id
1 'polypeptide(L)' 'IIRVEDFNSATSQLAQTTLRSVLGKHDLDEMLSERDKLNSDIQEIIDAQTEEWGIKVANVEIKHV' A
#
# COMPACT_ATOMS: atom_id res chain seq x y z
N ILE A 1 -6.29 9.37 -27.34
CA ILE A 1 -5.55 8.62 -26.30
C ILE A 1 -6.06 9.15 -24.97
N ILE A 2 -7.06 8.50 -24.37
CA ILE A 2 -7.48 8.82 -23.01
C ILE A 2 -6.95 7.68 -22.15
N ARG A 3 -5.62 7.68 -21.98
CA ARG A 3 -4.96 6.75 -21.07
C ARG A 3 -5.10 7.35 -19.69
N VAL A 4 -6.17 6.90 -19.06
CA VAL A 4 -6.48 6.90 -17.64
C VAL A 4 -7.16 8.14 -17.09
N GLU A 5 -8.46 7.97 -16.90
CA GLU A 5 -9.32 8.87 -16.12
C GLU A 5 -9.22 8.63 -14.61
N ASP A 6 -8.52 7.59 -14.11
CA ASP A 6 -8.56 7.31 -12.67
C ASP A 6 -7.37 6.52 -12.07
N PHE A 7 -6.12 6.90 -12.37
CA PHE A 7 -4.94 6.30 -11.72
C PHE A 7 -4.99 6.47 -10.21
N ASN A 8 -5.58 7.56 -9.72
CA ASN A 8 -5.79 7.80 -8.30
C ASN A 8 -6.73 6.76 -7.69
N SER A 9 -7.87 6.48 -8.32
CA SER A 9 -8.79 5.44 -7.84
C SER A 9 -8.16 4.04 -7.91
N ALA A 10 -7.48 3.71 -9.01
CA ALA A 10 -6.78 2.43 -9.15
C ALA A 10 -5.67 2.26 -8.10
N THR A 11 -4.84 3.28 -7.89
CA THR A 11 -3.78 3.28 -6.87
C THR A 11 -4.35 3.18 -5.47
N SER A 12 -5.46 3.87 -5.18
CA SER A 12 -6.13 3.78 -3.88
C SER A 12 -6.69 2.39 -3.62
N GLN A 13 -7.34 1.76 -4.61
CA GLN A 13 -7.87 0.40 -4.49
C GLN A 13 -6.76 -0.63 -4.31
N LEU A 14 -5.67 -0.48 -5.07
CA LEU A 14 -4.48 -1.30 -4.93
C LEU A 14 -3.90 -1.17 -3.51
N ALA A 15 -3.66 0.07 -3.05
CA ALA A 15 -3.14 0.32 -1.71
C ALA A 15 -4.00 -0.31 -0.62
N GLN A 16 -5.33 -0.17 -0.71
CA GLN A 16 -6.27 -0.77 0.24
C GLN A 16 -6.24 -2.30 0.23
N THR A 17 -6.12 -2.91 -0.96
CA THR A 17 -6.06 -4.37 -1.11
C THR A 17 -4.76 -4.91 -0.53
N THR A 18 -3.64 -4.26 -0.82
CA THR A 18 -2.33 -4.61 -0.25
C THR A 18 -2.32 -4.46 1.26
N LEU A 19 -2.77 -3.32 1.78
CA LEU A 19 -2.91 -3.08 3.22
C LEU A 19 -3.74 -4.18 3.88
N ARG A 20 -4.92 -4.48 3.35
CA ARG A 20 -5.78 -5.53 3.91
C ARG A 20 -5.13 -6.91 3.89
N SER A 21 -4.43 -7.25 2.81
CA SER A 21 -3.77 -8.55 2.69
C SER A 21 -2.60 -8.70 3.66
N VAL A 22 -1.79 -7.67 3.83
CA VAL A 22 -0.66 -7.67 4.76
C VAL A 22 -1.19 -7.68 6.19
N LEU A 23 -2.04 -6.72 6.55
CA LEU A 23 -2.56 -6.62 7.91
C LEU A 23 -3.39 -7.85 8.33
N GLY A 24 -4.13 -8.46 7.40
CA GLY A 24 -4.91 -9.67 7.69
C GLY A 24 -4.10 -10.94 7.91
N LYS A 25 -2.78 -10.92 7.65
CA LYS A 25 -1.87 -12.05 7.91
C LYS A 25 -1.15 -11.95 9.25
N HIS A 26 -1.25 -10.81 9.93
CA HIS A 26 -0.55 -10.51 11.17
C HIS A 26 -1.56 -10.30 12.30
N ASP A 27 -1.20 -10.73 13.51
CA ASP A 27 -1.98 -10.42 14.71
C ASP A 27 -1.73 -8.97 15.15
N LEU A 28 -2.65 -8.42 15.95
CA LEU A 28 -2.57 -7.01 16.39
C LEU A 28 -1.24 -6.67 17.09
N ASP A 29 -0.76 -7.55 17.99
CA ASP A 29 0.50 -7.33 18.71
C ASP A 29 1.72 -7.40 17.79
N GLU A 30 1.67 -8.25 16.77
CA GLU A 30 2.70 -8.34 15.74
C GLU A 30 2.70 -7.07 14.86
N MET A 31 1.52 -6.59 14.47
CA MET A 31 1.39 -5.34 13.73
C MET A 31 1.92 -4.13 14.49
N LEU A 32 1.75 -4.10 15.81
CA LEU A 32 2.24 -3.02 16.66
C LEU A 32 3.77 -3.09 16.83
N SER A 33 4.33 -4.30 16.97
CA SER A 33 5.77 -4.51 17.15
C SER A 33 6.58 -4.42 15.86
N GLU A 34 6.00 -4.80 14.72
CA GLU A 34 6.65 -4.77 13.39
C GLU A 34 6.19 -3.60 12.52
N ARG A 35 5.55 -2.57 13.09
CA ARG A 35 4.91 -1.48 12.33
C ARG A 35 5.79 -0.86 11.24
N ASP A 36 7.04 -0.54 11.55
CA ASP A 36 7.96 0.11 10.60
C ASP A 36 8.37 -0.82 9.45
N LYS A 37 8.52 -2.11 9.76
CA LYS A 37 8.79 -3.15 8.76
C LYS A 37 7.58 -3.34 7.85
N LEU A 38 6.38 -3.45 8.42
CA LEU A 38 5.15 -3.54 7.64
C LEU A 38 4.92 -2.32 6.75
N ASN A 39 5.17 -1.11 7.27
CA ASN A 39 5.09 0.12 6.46
C ASN A 39 6.02 0.06 5.24
N SER A 40 7.27 -0.40 5.45
CA SER A 40 8.26 -0.55 4.38
C SER A 40 7.85 -1.61 3.35
N ASP A 41 7.42 -2.79 3.82
CA ASP A 41 6.97 -3.88 2.96
C ASP A 41 5.77 -3.46 2.10
N ILE A 42 4.78 -2.79 2.71
CA ILE A 42 3.60 -2.29 2.00
C ILE A 42 4.00 -1.20 1.00
N GLN A 43 4.92 -0.30 1.37
CA GLN A 43 5.43 0.72 0.47
C GLN A 43 6.08 0.10 -0.77
N GLU A 44 6.97 -0.86 -0.60
CA GLU A 44 7.64 -1.54 -1.72
C GLU A 44 6.65 -2.24 -2.66
N ILE A 45 5.66 -2.94 -2.10
CA ILE A 45 4.63 -3.65 -2.88
C ILE A 45 3.79 -2.69 -3.72
N ILE A 46 3.36 -1.56 -3.13
CA ILE A 46 2.55 -0.58 -3.85
C ILE A 46 3.41 0.13 -4.89
N ASP A 47 4.62 0.58 -4.53
CA ASP A 47 5.53 1.31 -5.42
C ASP A 47 5.85 0.51 -6.69
N ALA A 48 6.17 -0.78 -6.53
CA ALA A 48 6.46 -1.67 -7.66
C ALA A 48 5.26 -1.84 -8.62
N GLN A 49 4.03 -1.85 -8.09
CA GLN A 49 2.82 -1.99 -8.90
C GLN A 49 2.38 -0.67 -9.53
N THR A 50 2.63 0.46 -8.85
CA THR A 50 2.27 1.79 -9.37
C THR A 50 3.31 2.34 -10.35
N GLU A 51 4.51 1.75 -10.41
CA GLU A 51 5.55 2.08 -11.39
C GLU A 51 5.06 1.88 -12.83
N GLU A 52 4.21 0.88 -13.09
CA GLU A 52 3.58 0.64 -14.40
C GLU A 52 2.69 1.82 -14.86
N TRP A 53 2.27 2.66 -13.91
CA TRP A 53 1.47 3.86 -14.13
C TRP A 53 2.31 5.16 -14.05
N GLY A 54 3.61 5.05 -13.81
CA GLY A 54 4.51 6.19 -13.62
C GLY A 54 4.32 6.92 -12.27
N ILE A 55 3.76 6.23 -11.27
CA ILE A 55 3.50 6.78 -9.94
C ILE A 55 4.55 6.25 -8.96
N LYS A 56 5.18 7.17 -8.22
CA LYS A 56 6.14 6.87 -7.16
C LYS A 56 5.47 7.01 -5.80
N VAL A 57 5.58 5.99 -4.95
CA VAL A 57 5.06 6.05 -3.57
C VAL A 57 6.15 6.53 -2.62
N ALA A 58 5.90 7.69 -2.01
CA ALA A 58 6.87 8.34 -1.12
C ALA A 58 6.84 7.76 0.30
N ASN A 59 5.67 7.42 0.83
CA ASN A 59 5.51 6.90 2.19
C ASN A 59 4.20 6.13 2.33
N VAL A 60 4.19 5.12 3.20
CA VAL A 60 3.00 4.40 3.64
C VAL A 60 2.96 4.40 5.16
N GLU A 61 1.78 4.66 5.73
CA GLU A 61 1.58 4.58 7.16
C GLU A 61 0.31 3.79 7.48
N ILE A 62 0.46 2.74 8.27
CA ILE A 62 -0.68 2.06 8.91
C ILE A 62 -1.25 3.00 9.98
N LYS A 63 -2.50 3.44 9.83
CA LYS A 63 -3.26 4.13 10.89
C LYS A 63 -4.07 3.12 11.70
N HIS A 64 -4.04 3.26 13.02
CA HIS A 64 -5.03 2.64 13.91
C HIS A 64 -6.36 3.41 13.81
N VAL A 65 -7.47 2.68 13.79
CA VAL A 65 -8.85 3.19 13.92
C VAL A 65 -9.41 2.89 15.31
#